data_AF-A0A7X9BR10-F1
#
_entry.id   AF-A0A7X9BR10-F1
#
_cell.length_a   1.000
_cell.length_b   1.000
_cell.length_c   1.000
_cell.angle_alpha   90.00
_cell.angle_beta   90.00
_cell.angle_gamma   90.00
#
_symmetry.space_group_name_H-M   'P 1'
#
loop_
_entity.id
_entity.type
_entity.pdbx_description
1 polymer ?
#
loop_
_entity_poly.entity_id
_entity_poly.type
_entity_poly.pdbx_seq_one_letter_code
_entity_poly.pdbx_strand_id
1 'polypeptide(L)'
;FFGYYKDDGHIKRKNLGRIEQFDKDGKSLWKEIEKKWLELYINKSVVDGLSAMAVVTHEDEWLAEAYMKTDYSTLKEEDFEKTIRDYYSYLIKDGKFIYDGQ
;
A
#
# COMPACT_ATOMS: atom_id res chain seq x y z
N PHE A 1 17.78 7.22 0.59
CA PHE A 1 16.96 6.18 1.23
C PHE A 1 15.54 6.67 1.19
N PHE A 2 14.63 5.84 0.70
CA PHE A 2 13.20 6.13 0.67
C PHE A 2 12.47 5.13 1.55
N GLY A 3 11.60 5.62 2.43
CA GLY A 3 10.71 4.79 3.26
C GLY A 3 9.26 5.01 2.87
N TYR A 4 8.53 3.92 2.60
CA TYR A 4 7.11 3.95 2.29
C TYR A 4 6.27 3.87 3.56
N TYR A 5 6.11 5.03 4.21
CA TYR A 5 5.62 5.15 5.59
C TYR A 5 4.17 5.64 5.65
N LYS A 6 3.28 5.03 4.84
CA LYS A 6 1.84 5.38 4.84
C LYS A 6 1.11 4.88 6.08
N ASP A 7 1.45 3.69 6.58
CA ASP A 7 0.80 3.05 7.73
C ASP A 7 1.64 3.21 9.01
N ASP A 8 1.50 4.37 9.66
CA ASP A 8 2.20 4.75 10.90
C ASP A 8 1.49 4.30 12.18
N GLY A 9 0.49 3.43 12.06
CA GLY A 9 -0.29 2.95 13.21
C GLY A 9 -1.23 3.99 13.83
N HIS A 10 -1.38 5.19 13.27
CA HIS A 10 -2.32 6.19 13.76
C HIS A 10 -3.64 6.17 12.99
N ILE A 11 -4.75 6.45 13.67
CA ILE A 11 -6.06 6.64 13.04
C ILE A 11 -6.58 8.06 13.24
N LYS A 12 -7.25 8.58 12.22
CA LYS A 12 -7.91 9.88 12.30
C LYS A 12 -9.25 9.74 13.01
N ARG A 13 -9.46 10.46 14.11
CA ARG A 13 -10.75 10.58 14.78
C ARG A 13 -11.33 11.98 14.63
N LYS A 14 -12.64 12.05 14.39
CA LYS A 14 -13.38 13.32 14.27
C LYS A 14 -13.15 14.14 15.55
N ASN A 15 -12.75 15.40 15.39
CA ASN A 15 -12.47 16.37 16.45
C ASN A 15 -11.28 16.04 17.39
N LEU A 16 -10.61 14.88 17.26
CA LEU A 16 -9.46 14.49 18.07
C LEU A 16 -8.14 14.45 17.30
N GLY A 17 -8.18 14.53 15.96
CA GLY A 17 -6.97 14.49 15.13
C GLY A 17 -6.47 13.06 14.92
N ARG A 18 -5.14 12.89 14.82
CA ARG A 18 -4.49 11.58 14.71
C ARG A 18 -4.28 11.04 16.11
N ILE A 19 -4.76 9.82 16.36
CA ILE A 19 -4.54 9.12 17.62
C ILE A 19 -3.73 7.86 17.36
N GLU A 20 -2.84 7.56 18.29
CA GLU A 20 -2.08 6.33 18.32
C GLU A 20 -3.00 5.13 18.62
N GLN A 21 -2.68 3.97 18.04
CA GLN A 21 -3.38 2.72 18.28
C GLN A 21 -2.55 1.77 19.16
N PHE A 22 -3.27 0.94 19.90
CA PHE A 22 -2.70 -0.07 20.78
C PHE A 22 -3.24 -1.45 20.40
N ASP A 23 -2.42 -2.47 20.59
CA ASP A 23 -2.83 -3.86 20.43
C ASP A 23 -3.72 -4.35 21.61
N LYS A 24 -4.08 -5.63 21.59
CA LYS A 24 -4.93 -6.24 22.64
C LYS A 24 -4.25 -6.30 24.01
N ASP A 25 -2.92 -6.27 24.04
CA ASP A 25 -2.10 -6.34 25.25
C ASP A 25 -1.71 -4.94 25.77
N GLY A 26 -2.20 -3.88 25.13
CA GLY A 26 -1.95 -2.49 25.50
C GLY A 26 -0.60 -1.95 25.01
N LYS A 27 0.05 -2.62 24.06
CA LYS A 27 1.30 -2.16 23.45
C LYS A 27 1.02 -1.17 22.33
N SER A 28 1.79 -0.10 22.29
CA SER A 28 1.74 0.90 21.23
C SER A 28 2.17 0.30 19.88
N LEU A 29 1.28 0.40 18.88
CA LEU A 29 1.61 0.01 17.51
C LEU A 29 2.67 0.95 16.91
N TRP A 30 2.61 2.24 17.24
CA TRP A 30 3.59 3.22 16.74
C TRP A 30 5.00 2.88 17.18
N LYS A 31 5.24 2.52 18.44
CA LYS A 31 6.58 2.19 18.94
C LYS A 31 7.23 1.03 18.20
N GLU A 32 6.44 0.03 17.79
CA GLU A 32 6.96 -1.08 17.00
C GLU A 32 7.30 -0.66 15.57
N ILE A 33 6.40 0.13 14.95
CA ILE A 33 6.56 0.66 13.60
C ILE A 33 7.77 1.59 13.53
N GLU A 34 7.87 2.55 14.46
CA GLU A 34 8.98 3.50 14.60
C GLU A 34 10.31 2.77 14.73
N LYS A 35 10.39 1.78 15.63
CA LYS A 35 11.60 0.97 15.80
C LYS A 35 12.01 0.31 14.48
N LYS A 36 11.08 -0.32 13.78
CA LYS A 36 11.35 -0.97 12.48
C LYS A 36 11.83 0.04 11.44
N TRP A 37 11.18 1.21 11.34
CA TRP A 37 11.55 2.25 10.37
C TRP A 37 12.94 2.82 10.63
N LEU A 38 13.28 3.06 11.90
CA LEU A 38 14.61 3.51 12.30
C LEU A 38 15.67 2.45 11.97
N GLU A 39 15.41 1.18 12.27
CA GLU A 39 16.30 0.08 11.92
C GLU A 39 16.54 0.00 10.40
N LEU A 40 15.50 0.12 9.59
CA LEU A 40 15.63 0.11 8.12
C LEU A 40 16.46 1.28 7.61
N TYR A 41 16.21 2.49 8.14
CA TYR A 41 16.93 3.69 7.75
C TYR A 41 18.41 3.63 8.13
N ILE A 42 18.71 3.29 9.38
CA ILE A 42 20.08 3.24 9.93
C ILE A 42 20.90 2.18 9.18
N ASN A 43 20.32 0.99 9.00
CA ASN A 43 21.01 -0.11 8.33
C ASN A 43 20.98 -0.01 6.79
N LYS A 44 20.22 0.96 6.25
CA LYS A 44 19.96 1.13 4.80
C LYS A 44 19.38 -0.15 4.16
N SER A 45 18.55 -0.86 4.90
CA SER A 45 17.92 -2.11 4.45
C SER A 45 16.78 -1.83 3.48
N VAL A 46 16.74 -2.60 2.39
CA VAL A 46 15.68 -2.56 1.37
C VAL A 46 14.70 -3.69 1.62
N VAL A 47 13.43 -3.35 1.76
CA VAL A 47 12.33 -4.30 1.96
C VAL A 47 11.23 -3.96 0.95
N ASP A 48 10.88 -4.93 0.12
CA ASP A 48 9.81 -4.77 -0.88
C ASP A 48 8.52 -4.28 -0.22
N GLY A 49 7.86 -3.32 -0.85
CA GLY A 49 6.68 -2.65 -0.30
C GLY A 49 6.91 -1.70 0.90
N LEU A 50 8.13 -1.57 1.44
CA LEU A 50 8.38 -0.73 2.63
C LEU A 50 9.57 0.24 2.52
N SER A 51 10.66 -0.12 1.85
CA SER A 51 11.83 0.76 1.69
C SER A 51 12.57 0.53 0.37
N ALA A 52 13.22 1.57 -0.12
CA ALA A 52 14.01 1.54 -1.33
C ALA A 52 15.32 2.35 -1.20
N MET A 53 16.33 1.92 -1.94
CA MET A 53 17.62 2.61 -2.04
C MET A 53 17.88 3.02 -3.48
N ALA A 54 17.90 4.33 -3.71
CA ALA A 54 18.21 4.93 -4.99
C ALA A 54 19.08 6.17 -4.79
N VAL A 55 19.95 6.44 -5.76
CA VAL A 55 20.65 7.72 -5.91
C VAL A 55 19.80 8.55 -6.85
N VAL A 56 19.36 9.73 -6.38
CA VAL A 56 18.46 10.60 -7.13
C VAL A 56 19.04 12.00 -7.23
N THR A 57 18.67 12.70 -8.29
CA THR A 57 18.94 14.11 -8.56
C THR A 57 17.68 14.94 -8.32
N HIS A 58 17.77 16.24 -8.62
CA HIS A 58 16.64 17.16 -8.49
C HIS A 58 15.60 17.02 -9.62
N GLU A 59 15.95 16.37 -10.73
CA GLU A 59 15.07 16.14 -11.88
C GLU A 59 14.27 14.83 -11.76
N ASP A 60 14.66 13.98 -10.80
CA ASP A 60 14.07 12.68 -10.56
C ASP A 60 12.74 12.77 -9.79
N GLU A 61 11.99 11.68 -9.76
CA GLU A 61 10.74 11.58 -8.99
C GLU A 61 11.06 11.42 -7.49
N TRP A 62 10.46 12.22 -6.61
CA TRP A 62 10.73 12.15 -5.15
C TRP A 62 9.67 11.33 -4.40
N LEU A 63 9.18 10.27 -5.03
CA LEU A 63 8.25 9.31 -4.45
C LEU A 63 8.94 7.96 -4.25
N ALA A 64 8.80 7.38 -3.06
CA ALA A 64 9.37 6.06 -2.75
C ALA A 64 8.88 4.98 -3.73
N GLU A 65 7.62 5.07 -4.15
CA GLU A 65 6.98 4.13 -5.09
C GLU A 65 7.70 4.06 -6.45
N ALA A 66 8.39 5.13 -6.88
CA ALA A 66 9.14 5.15 -8.14
C ALA A 66 10.38 4.23 -8.11
N TYR A 67 10.88 3.89 -6.92
CA TYR A 67 12.10 3.11 -6.73
C TYR A 67 11.89 1.80 -5.97
N MET A 68 10.65 1.51 -5.59
CA MET A 68 10.29 0.37 -4.78
C MET A 68 9.71 -0.73 -5.65
N LYS A 69 10.10 -1.99 -5.38
CA LYS A 69 9.39 -3.12 -5.96
C LYS A 69 8.03 -3.27 -5.28
N THR A 70 6.99 -3.38 -6.08
CA THR A 70 5.65 -3.70 -5.60
C THR A 70 5.66 -5.09 -4.97
N ASP A 71 5.17 -5.18 -3.74
CA ASP A 71 4.96 -6.46 -3.07
C ASP A 71 3.70 -7.14 -3.62
N TYR A 72 3.87 -8.24 -4.34
CA TYR A 72 2.76 -9.06 -4.88
C TYR A 72 2.43 -10.26 -3.98
N SER A 73 2.99 -10.36 -2.77
CA SER A 73 2.76 -11.50 -1.85
C SER A 73 1.29 -11.70 -1.48
N THR A 74 0.48 -10.65 -1.59
CA THR A 74 -0.95 -10.66 -1.26
C THR A 74 -1.85 -10.91 -2.45
N LEU A 75 -1.33 -10.88 -3.69
CA LEU A 75 -2.11 -11.09 -4.91
C LEU A 75 -2.44 -12.58 -5.08
N LYS A 76 -3.73 -12.91 -5.12
CA LYS A 76 -4.19 -14.29 -5.27
C LYS A 76 -5.03 -14.49 -6.52
N GLU A 77 -5.28 -15.76 -6.83
CA GLU A 77 -6.15 -16.16 -7.95
C GLU A 77 -7.57 -15.60 -7.77
N GLU A 78 -8.07 -15.52 -6.54
CA GLU A 78 -9.41 -14.98 -6.27
C GLU A 78 -9.53 -13.49 -6.62
N ASP A 79 -8.44 -12.72 -6.48
CA ASP A 79 -8.41 -11.29 -6.86
C ASP A 79 -8.52 -11.13 -8.38
N PHE A 80 -7.88 -12.04 -9.12
CA PHE A 80 -7.98 -12.09 -10.58
C PHE A 80 -9.40 -12.47 -11.03
N GLU A 81 -9.96 -13.55 -10.48
CA GLU A 81 -11.33 -13.96 -10.78
C GLU A 81 -12.34 -12.85 -10.50
N LYS A 82 -12.19 -12.16 -9.36
CA LYS A 82 -13.06 -11.04 -8.99
C LYS A 82 -12.97 -9.92 -10.03
N THR A 83 -11.77 -9.57 -10.47
CA THR A 83 -11.55 -8.52 -11.48
C THR A 83 -12.25 -8.86 -12.79
N ILE A 84 -12.16 -10.12 -13.24
CA ILE A 84 -12.86 -10.59 -14.45
C ILE A 84 -14.37 -10.52 -14.27
N ARG A 85 -14.91 -10.99 -13.13
CA ARG A 85 -16.35 -10.92 -12.83
C ARG A 85 -16.88 -9.49 -12.78
N ASP A 86 -16.13 -8.58 -12.17
CA ASP A 86 -16.48 -7.15 -12.10
C ASP A 86 -16.51 -6.53 -13.51
N TYR A 87 -15.56 -6.87 -14.37
CA TYR A 87 -15.53 -6.44 -15.76
C TYR A 87 -16.72 -6.98 -16.58
N TYR A 88 -17.02 -8.28 -16.48
CA TYR A 88 -18.21 -8.87 -17.13
C TYR A 88 -19.50 -8.22 -16.65
N SER A 89 -19.64 -7.98 -15.34
CA SER A 89 -20.81 -7.32 -14.77
C SER A 89 -20.98 -5.90 -15.32
N TYR A 90 -19.89 -5.16 -15.49
CA TYR A 90 -19.90 -3.84 -16.14
C TYR A 90 -20.37 -3.94 -17.59
N LEU A 91 -19.85 -4.88 -18.37
CA LEU A 91 -20.21 -5.04 -19.78
C LEU A 91 -21.69 -5.41 -20.00
N ILE A 92 -22.25 -6.25 -19.12
CA ILE A 92 -23.67 -6.58 -19.11
C ILE A 92 -24.50 -5.35 -18.76
N LYS A 93 -24.10 -4.60 -17.71
CA LYS A 93 -24.77 -3.38 -17.27
C LYS A 93 -24.80 -2.29 -18.36
N ASP A 94 -23.73 -2.17 -19.12
CA ASP A 94 -23.57 -1.17 -20.19
C ASP A 94 -24.24 -1.61 -21.52
N GLY A 95 -24.93 -2.76 -21.53
CA GLY A 95 -25.66 -3.28 -22.70
C GLY A 95 -24.78 -3.78 -23.85
N LYS A 96 -23.46 -3.80 -23.68
CA LYS A 96 -22.50 -4.15 -24.75
C LYS A 96 -22.58 -5.59 -25.24
N PHE A 97 -23.11 -6.51 -24.43
CA PHE A 97 -23.32 -7.92 -24.82
C PHE A 97 -24.73 -8.24 -25.35
N ILE A 98 -25.64 -7.26 -25.39
CA ILE A 98 -27.04 -7.50 -25.78
C ILE A 98 -27.26 -7.30 -27.30
N TYR A 99 -26.26 -6.80 -28.04
CA TYR A 99 -26.39 -6.41 -29.45
C TYR A 99 -25.80 -7.38 -30.48
N ASP A 100 -25.34 -8.57 -30.10
CA ASP A 100 -24.76 -9.55 -31.04
C ASP A 100 -25.74 -10.67 -31.45
N GLY A 101 -27.04 -10.40 -31.37
CA GLY A 101 -28.11 -11.34 -31.73
C GLY A 101 -29.36 -10.66 -32.27
N GLN A 102 -29.25 -10.05 -33.45
CA GLN A 102 -30.37 -9.78 -34.36
C GLN A 102 -30.04 -10.26 -35.76
#